data_AF-A0A937D8I4-F1
#
_entry.id   AF-A0A937D8I4-F1
#
_cell.length_a   1.000
_cell.length_b   1.000
_cell.length_c   1.000
_cell.angle_alpha   90.00
_cell.angle_beta   90.00
_cell.angle_gamma   90.00
#
_symmetry.space_group_name_H-M   'P 1'
#
loop_
_entity.id
_entity.type
_entity.pdbx_description
1 polymer ?
#
loop_
_entity_poly.entity_id
_entity_poly.type
_entity_poly.pdbx_seq_one_letter_code
_entity_poly.pdbx_strand_id
1 'polypeptide(L)'
;MTLFTNRNLISMVSLFVTTTFFAQDLIYQNNFDQLTLGEYNEEKFEETFGVSFCKGADEGRVFISEFRDHGNVLKVKYPKGKVKTNDSGMHTKVYWNNYASDYELYFSYRVYIPEDFEFRAGGKLPGLGYQTRERNMSLRLMWRHDGLLEFYNHFETRPTWEGWTASVNWSLIDPYDESGGPQPDQVKLKKGAWNHIEVYHKLNTPGERNGIMRGWLNGQLAIDITNNGDYRQHGQDDIRLNTIYLSTFFGGSSNAYKPTKDVYAYFDDFKISKTRIGDNTGEDTDQSFNVSFKNPAEDLAVQEGYDLEIEVNAKDDDGSIKEVRLFIDDTFVRRERRFPYTWGHQGSPNPNELNGLSSGVYTIKAVATNNKGKKKETTFTLTVKTNNACSFVLPDTKGLEPLDNVNYNYVHTTGSRSPEFLRNFVSLSAKWNPKYDALYKLAFQTNNGTPGWYVDFSNSVTFQLKDKNPEITFNNSGFNELDGSYWVTMANNELVLKSKTSQKLICFSNSALPPACMSGKNQKVITVHNSQKLFLNQNPVKDILSIKELPKSAYLLNIYTINGNRVFSESISSKKSDFEVNINALPSGLYFLEVLSNQNDTIKAKFIKSK
;
A
#
# COMPACT_ATOMS: atom_id res chain seq x y z
N MET A 1 -31.47 -26.62 -62.91
CA MET A 1 -32.38 -25.92 -61.98
C MET A 1 -32.00 -26.41 -60.59
N THR A 2 -31.31 -25.55 -59.86
CA THR A 2 -30.51 -25.89 -58.67
C THR A 2 -31.27 -25.39 -57.44
N LEU A 3 -31.51 -26.25 -56.46
CA LEU A 3 -31.97 -25.83 -55.13
C LEU A 3 -31.18 -26.62 -54.08
N PHE A 4 -30.14 -25.95 -53.57
CA PHE A 4 -29.41 -26.32 -52.36
C PHE A 4 -30.17 -25.73 -51.16
N THR A 5 -30.54 -26.57 -50.19
CA THR A 5 -30.97 -26.14 -48.85
C THR A 5 -29.86 -26.43 -47.85
N ASN A 6 -29.27 -25.35 -47.33
CA ASN A 6 -28.24 -25.34 -46.29
C ASN A 6 -28.77 -25.92 -44.96
N ARG A 7 -28.06 -26.91 -44.41
CA ARG A 7 -28.13 -27.27 -42.99
C ARG A 7 -26.97 -26.61 -42.26
N ASN A 8 -27.27 -25.60 -41.44
CA ASN A 8 -26.29 -25.01 -40.54
C ASN A 8 -26.05 -25.95 -39.35
N LEU A 9 -24.81 -26.45 -39.25
CA LEU A 9 -24.28 -27.15 -38.09
C LEU A 9 -23.85 -26.08 -37.07
N ILE A 10 -24.57 -25.95 -35.96
CA ILE A 10 -24.12 -25.14 -34.81
C ILE A 10 -23.18 -26.01 -33.98
N SER A 11 -21.88 -25.85 -34.15
CA SER A 11 -20.89 -26.38 -33.21
C SER A 11 -20.89 -25.50 -31.97
N MET A 12 -21.52 -25.98 -30.89
CA MET A 12 -21.28 -25.47 -29.54
C MET A 12 -19.82 -25.75 -29.17
N VAL A 13 -18.98 -24.71 -29.20
CA VAL A 13 -17.69 -24.74 -28.52
C VAL A 13 -17.97 -24.42 -27.05
N SER A 14 -18.11 -25.45 -26.22
CA SER A 14 -18.00 -25.28 -24.77
C SER A 14 -16.59 -24.81 -24.45
N LEU A 15 -16.45 -23.50 -24.20
CA LEU A 15 -15.25 -22.93 -23.64
C LEU A 15 -15.22 -23.35 -22.15
N PHE A 16 -14.49 -24.42 -21.84
CA PHE A 16 -14.11 -24.72 -20.47
C PHE A 16 -13.19 -23.60 -19.99
N VAL A 17 -13.76 -22.62 -19.28
CA VAL A 17 -12.97 -21.71 -18.45
C VAL A 17 -12.48 -22.57 -17.28
N THR A 18 -11.28 -23.11 -17.41
CA THR A 18 -10.55 -23.61 -16.24
C THR A 18 -10.20 -22.39 -15.39
N THR A 19 -11.06 -22.07 -14.43
CA THR A 19 -10.67 -21.26 -13.29
C THR A 19 -9.57 -22.04 -12.57
N THR A 20 -8.31 -21.69 -12.83
CA THR A 20 -7.23 -22.00 -11.90
C THR A 20 -7.53 -21.22 -10.63
N PHE A 21 -8.24 -21.85 -9.70
CA PHE A 21 -8.14 -21.49 -8.30
C PHE A 21 -6.65 -21.59 -7.96
N PHE A 22 -6.01 -20.47 -7.60
CA PHE A 22 -4.82 -20.59 -6.76
C PHE A 22 -5.32 -21.27 -5.49
N ALA A 23 -5.04 -22.56 -5.36
CA ALA A 23 -5.24 -23.25 -4.11
C ALA A 23 -4.39 -22.48 -3.09
N GLN A 24 -5.03 -21.96 -2.05
CA GLN A 24 -4.30 -21.62 -0.83
C GLN A 24 -3.48 -22.86 -0.47
N ASP A 25 -2.16 -22.73 -0.28
CA ASP A 25 -1.28 -23.83 0.10
C ASP A 25 -1.58 -24.25 1.55
N LEU A 26 -2.79 -24.73 1.79
CA LEU A 26 -3.35 -25.12 3.07
C LEU A 26 -2.87 -26.54 3.38
N ILE A 27 -2.19 -26.68 4.51
CA ILE A 27 -1.58 -27.92 4.98
C ILE A 27 -2.50 -28.66 5.96
N TYR A 28 -3.26 -27.91 6.75
CA TYR A 28 -4.17 -28.43 7.76
C TYR A 28 -5.33 -27.45 7.94
N GLN A 29 -6.55 -27.96 8.13
CA GLN A 29 -7.70 -27.18 8.56
C GLN A 29 -8.61 -28.01 9.47
N ASN A 30 -9.11 -27.39 10.54
CA ASN A 30 -10.17 -27.95 11.37
C ASN A 30 -11.03 -26.84 11.99
N ASN A 31 -12.31 -26.84 11.66
CA ASN A 31 -13.34 -25.92 12.17
C ASN A 31 -14.38 -26.63 13.05
N PHE A 32 -14.13 -27.88 13.45
CA PHE A 32 -14.96 -28.70 14.35
C PHE A 32 -16.43 -28.96 13.93
N ASP A 33 -16.95 -28.36 12.85
CA ASP A 33 -18.36 -28.47 12.41
C ASP A 33 -18.84 -29.89 12.15
N GLN A 34 -17.94 -30.78 11.75
CA GLN A 34 -18.26 -32.18 11.46
C GLN A 34 -18.22 -33.08 12.70
N LEU A 35 -17.90 -32.52 13.87
CA LEU A 35 -17.74 -33.28 15.11
C LEU A 35 -19.03 -33.34 15.92
N THR A 36 -19.25 -34.48 16.58
CA THR A 36 -20.42 -34.68 17.45
C THR A 36 -20.34 -33.83 18.71
N LEU A 37 -21.40 -33.09 19.02
CA LEU A 37 -21.50 -32.29 20.24
C LEU A 37 -21.34 -33.13 21.52
N GLY A 38 -20.81 -32.51 22.57
CA GLY A 38 -20.71 -33.07 23.92
C GLY A 38 -19.29 -33.10 24.48
N GLU A 39 -19.14 -33.78 25.60
CA GLU A 39 -17.85 -34.01 26.25
C GLU A 39 -17.00 -35.01 25.44
N TYR A 40 -15.69 -34.78 25.44
CA TYR A 40 -14.70 -35.66 24.82
C TYR A 40 -13.76 -36.16 25.91
N ASN A 41 -13.82 -37.46 26.20
CA ASN A 41 -12.81 -38.17 26.96
C ASN A 41 -11.55 -38.42 26.11
N GLU A 42 -10.46 -38.92 26.72
CA GLU A 42 -9.16 -39.06 26.04
C GLU A 42 -9.27 -39.98 24.83
N GLU A 43 -9.88 -41.16 24.97
CA GLU A 43 -10.09 -42.14 23.89
C GLU A 43 -10.82 -41.51 22.67
N LYS A 44 -11.97 -40.88 22.89
CA LYS A 44 -12.73 -40.24 21.80
C LYS A 44 -11.93 -39.11 21.14
N PHE A 45 -11.15 -38.37 21.92
CA PHE A 45 -10.32 -37.28 21.40
C PHE A 45 -9.16 -37.83 20.56
N GLU A 46 -8.49 -38.89 21.02
CA GLU A 46 -7.43 -39.58 20.28
C GLU A 46 -7.93 -40.11 18.94
N GLU A 47 -9.07 -40.81 18.95
CA GLU A 47 -9.69 -41.33 17.72
C GLU A 47 -10.08 -40.22 16.74
N THR A 48 -10.64 -39.11 17.25
CA THR A 48 -11.13 -38.01 16.41
C THR A 48 -10.00 -37.19 15.79
N PHE A 49 -8.95 -36.90 16.56
CA PHE A 49 -7.89 -35.99 16.14
C PHE A 49 -6.58 -36.69 15.74
N GLY A 50 -6.52 -38.02 15.84
CA GLY A 50 -5.32 -38.81 15.53
C GLY A 50 -4.14 -38.45 16.43
N VAL A 51 -4.42 -38.16 17.70
CA VAL A 51 -3.40 -37.79 18.70
C VAL A 51 -3.12 -38.95 19.65
N SER A 52 -2.00 -38.89 20.38
CA SER A 52 -1.57 -39.96 21.28
C SER A 52 -1.89 -39.73 22.77
N PHE A 53 -2.49 -38.57 23.08
CA PHE A 53 -2.97 -38.20 24.42
C PHE A 53 -3.81 -36.93 24.33
N CYS A 54 -4.63 -36.68 25.33
CA CYS A 54 -5.32 -35.40 25.53
C CYS A 54 -5.51 -35.12 27.02
N LYS A 55 -4.54 -34.44 27.64
CA LYS A 55 -4.70 -34.00 29.03
C LYS A 55 -5.82 -32.98 29.12
N GLY A 56 -6.75 -33.17 30.05
CA GLY A 56 -7.97 -32.39 30.13
C GLY A 56 -9.23 -33.17 29.80
N ALA A 57 -9.13 -34.15 28.90
CA ALA A 57 -10.27 -34.85 28.35
C ALA A 57 -10.97 -35.70 29.43
N ASP A 58 -10.25 -36.63 30.05
CA ASP A 58 -10.80 -37.51 31.10
C ASP A 58 -11.18 -36.78 32.40
N GLU A 59 -10.64 -35.58 32.63
CA GLU A 59 -11.05 -34.75 33.76
C GLU A 59 -12.26 -33.84 33.44
N GLY A 60 -12.92 -34.05 32.29
CA GLY A 60 -14.13 -33.36 31.88
C GLY A 60 -13.92 -31.88 31.57
N ARG A 61 -12.81 -31.55 30.91
CA ARG A 61 -12.46 -30.16 30.53
C ARG A 61 -12.57 -29.88 29.04
N VAL A 62 -12.85 -30.88 28.22
CA VAL A 62 -12.81 -30.79 26.75
C VAL A 62 -14.16 -31.13 26.16
N PHE A 63 -14.72 -30.22 25.37
CA PHE A 63 -16.04 -30.35 24.79
C PHE A 63 -16.03 -29.85 23.35
N ILE A 64 -16.88 -30.45 22.51
CA ILE A 64 -17.37 -29.81 21.29
C ILE A 64 -18.75 -29.26 21.61
N SER A 65 -18.95 -27.97 21.39
CA SER A 65 -20.23 -27.29 21.64
C SER A 65 -20.61 -26.42 20.47
N GLU A 66 -21.90 -26.27 20.20
CA GLU A 66 -22.38 -25.27 19.26
C GLU A 66 -22.13 -23.85 19.82
N PHE A 67 -21.68 -22.95 18.96
CA PHE A 67 -21.52 -21.53 19.24
C PHE A 67 -22.31 -20.75 18.19
N ARG A 68 -23.12 -19.80 18.67
CA ARG A 68 -24.00 -19.01 17.81
C ARG A 68 -23.17 -18.31 16.71
N ASP A 69 -23.64 -18.43 15.47
CA ASP A 69 -23.03 -17.83 14.28
C ASP A 69 -21.60 -18.36 13.95
N HIS A 70 -21.18 -19.47 14.59
CA HIS A 70 -19.85 -20.07 14.44
C HIS A 70 -19.86 -21.60 14.33
N GLY A 71 -21.02 -22.24 14.28
CA GLY A 71 -21.12 -23.70 14.18
C GLY A 71 -20.56 -24.40 15.42
N ASN A 72 -19.84 -25.49 15.24
CA ASN A 72 -19.28 -26.24 16.36
C ASN A 72 -17.89 -25.71 16.70
N VAL A 73 -17.58 -25.61 17.99
CA VAL A 73 -16.30 -25.10 18.48
C VAL A 73 -15.72 -25.99 19.57
N LEU A 74 -14.39 -25.97 19.70
CA LEU A 74 -13.70 -26.58 20.83
C LEU A 74 -13.85 -25.70 22.07
N LYS A 75 -14.63 -26.15 23.04
CA LYS A 75 -14.81 -25.49 24.33
C LYS A 75 -13.90 -26.13 25.39
N VAL A 76 -13.08 -25.31 26.03
CA VAL A 76 -12.12 -25.74 27.06
C VAL A 76 -12.46 -25.12 28.41
N LYS A 77 -12.53 -25.96 29.44
CA LYS A 77 -12.76 -25.55 30.83
C LYS A 77 -11.44 -25.32 31.58
N TYR A 78 -11.38 -24.20 32.30
CA TYR A 78 -10.33 -23.91 33.27
C TYR A 78 -10.93 -23.89 34.68
N PRO A 79 -10.71 -24.94 35.48
CA PRO A 79 -11.34 -25.03 36.80
C PRO A 79 -10.84 -23.97 37.79
N LYS A 80 -11.73 -23.54 38.68
CA LYS A 80 -11.46 -22.63 39.79
C LYS A 80 -10.22 -23.09 40.58
N GLY A 81 -9.31 -22.17 40.85
CA GLY A 81 -8.16 -22.41 41.71
C GLY A 81 -7.05 -23.26 41.09
N LYS A 82 -7.23 -23.76 39.86
CA LYS A 82 -6.32 -24.70 39.21
C LYS A 82 -5.38 -24.02 38.22
N VAL A 83 -4.17 -24.54 38.15
CA VAL A 83 -3.08 -24.09 37.26
C VAL A 83 -2.29 -25.30 36.76
N LYS A 84 -1.42 -25.09 35.76
CA LYS A 84 -0.61 -26.12 35.09
C LYS A 84 -1.46 -27.11 34.29
N THR A 85 -0.80 -27.85 33.40
CA THR A 85 -1.43 -28.77 32.44
C THR A 85 -2.28 -29.85 33.10
N ASN A 86 -1.86 -30.37 34.26
CA ASN A 86 -2.57 -31.47 34.92
C ASN A 86 -3.94 -31.04 35.45
N ASP A 87 -4.09 -29.82 35.96
CA ASP A 87 -5.31 -29.40 36.64
C ASP A 87 -6.11 -28.31 35.89
N SER A 88 -5.52 -27.62 34.91
CA SER A 88 -6.15 -26.50 34.19
C SER A 88 -6.15 -26.70 32.68
N GLY A 89 -7.27 -26.38 32.04
CA GLY A 89 -7.42 -26.37 30.59
C GLY A 89 -7.14 -27.73 29.93
N MET A 90 -6.46 -27.71 28.78
CA MET A 90 -6.09 -28.93 28.05
C MET A 90 -4.71 -28.84 27.39
N HIS A 91 -4.17 -29.99 27.02
CA HIS A 91 -2.95 -30.10 26.24
C HIS A 91 -2.94 -31.38 25.41
N THR A 92 -2.71 -31.23 24.10
CA THR A 92 -2.34 -32.31 23.17
C THR A 92 -1.36 -31.81 22.10
N LYS A 93 -0.95 -32.70 21.19
CA LYS A 93 -0.14 -32.40 20.01
C LYS A 93 -0.82 -32.98 18.78
N VAL A 94 -1.27 -32.09 17.90
CA VAL A 94 -1.90 -32.45 16.63
C VAL A 94 -0.83 -32.43 15.54
N TYR A 95 -0.72 -33.50 14.75
CA TYR A 95 0.20 -33.60 13.63
C TYR A 95 -0.60 -33.48 12.32
N TRP A 96 0.00 -32.91 11.28
CA TRP A 96 -0.61 -32.82 9.96
C TRP A 96 0.06 -33.80 8.99
N ASN A 97 -0.67 -34.22 7.95
CA ASN A 97 -0.17 -34.97 6.78
C ASN A 97 0.84 -36.09 7.12
N ASN A 98 0.51 -36.98 8.06
CA ASN A 98 1.37 -38.08 8.49
C ASN A 98 2.79 -37.64 8.93
N TYR A 99 2.88 -36.63 9.79
CA TYR A 99 4.15 -36.12 10.32
C TYR A 99 5.05 -35.43 9.26
N ALA A 100 4.44 -34.93 8.19
CA ALA A 100 5.13 -34.01 7.28
C ALA A 100 5.73 -32.83 8.06
N SER A 101 6.82 -32.28 7.55
CA SER A 101 7.53 -31.20 8.23
C SER A 101 8.02 -30.14 7.26
N ASP A 102 8.02 -28.89 7.72
CA ASP A 102 8.41 -27.72 6.92
C ASP A 102 9.33 -26.80 7.75
N TYR A 103 9.98 -25.85 7.09
CA TYR A 103 10.81 -24.82 7.74
C TYR A 103 10.09 -23.51 7.97
N GLU A 104 9.01 -23.27 7.24
CA GLU A 104 8.25 -22.05 7.35
C GLU A 104 6.77 -22.30 7.19
N LEU A 105 5.98 -21.80 8.14
CA LEU A 105 4.55 -22.02 8.18
C LEU A 105 3.83 -20.84 8.81
N TYR A 106 2.64 -20.57 8.27
CA TYR A 106 1.60 -19.82 8.94
C TYR A 106 0.74 -20.78 9.76
N PHE A 107 0.37 -20.37 10.96
CA PHE A 107 -0.62 -21.05 11.79
C PHE A 107 -1.62 -20.03 12.32
N SER A 108 -2.91 -20.29 12.14
CA SER A 108 -3.96 -19.44 12.70
C SER A 108 -5.06 -20.25 13.38
N TYR A 109 -5.78 -19.57 14.27
CA TYR A 109 -6.99 -20.06 14.91
C TYR A 109 -7.77 -18.87 15.48
N ARG A 110 -9.04 -19.11 15.80
CA ARG A 110 -9.91 -18.17 16.50
C ARG A 110 -10.05 -18.58 17.95
N VAL A 111 -10.08 -17.60 18.85
CA VAL A 111 -10.38 -17.81 20.27
C VAL A 111 -11.42 -16.81 20.77
N TYR A 112 -12.56 -17.31 21.25
CA TYR A 112 -13.55 -16.51 21.95
C TYR A 112 -13.22 -16.47 23.44
N ILE A 113 -13.08 -15.26 23.97
CA ILE A 113 -12.91 -15.02 25.39
C ILE A 113 -14.21 -14.46 25.94
N PRO A 114 -14.95 -15.18 26.80
CA PRO A 114 -16.15 -14.65 27.43
C PRO A 114 -15.92 -13.36 28.20
N GLU A 115 -16.95 -12.51 28.28
CA GLU A 115 -16.90 -11.23 29.01
C GLU A 115 -16.43 -11.40 30.46
N ASP A 116 -16.82 -12.53 31.06
CA ASP A 116 -16.57 -12.87 32.45
C ASP A 116 -15.29 -13.72 32.66
N PHE A 117 -14.49 -13.93 31.62
CA PHE A 117 -13.21 -14.64 31.69
C PHE A 117 -12.20 -13.87 32.54
N GLU A 118 -11.41 -14.57 33.34
CA GLU A 118 -10.42 -13.96 34.22
C GLU A 118 -9.01 -14.22 33.69
N PHE A 119 -8.35 -13.26 33.04
CA PHE A 119 -6.98 -13.49 32.54
C PHE A 119 -5.95 -13.81 33.64
N ARG A 120 -6.16 -13.30 34.86
CA ARG A 120 -5.25 -13.45 36.02
C ARG A 120 -3.83 -13.03 35.63
N ALA A 121 -2.79 -13.61 36.22
CA ALA A 121 -1.40 -13.32 35.82
C ALA A 121 -0.99 -13.94 34.47
N GLY A 122 -1.78 -14.89 33.94
CA GLY A 122 -1.56 -15.42 32.60
C GLY A 122 -1.81 -16.92 32.42
N GLY A 123 -1.67 -17.35 31.18
CA GLY A 123 -1.87 -18.73 30.76
C GLY A 123 -1.39 -18.96 29.35
N LYS A 124 -1.52 -20.19 28.87
CA LYS A 124 -0.89 -20.67 27.63
C LYS A 124 -1.92 -20.72 26.53
N LEU A 125 -1.48 -20.51 25.30
CA LEU A 125 -2.28 -20.57 24.09
C LEU A 125 -1.61 -21.48 23.05
N PRO A 126 -2.40 -22.04 22.13
CA PRO A 126 -1.89 -22.87 21.05
C PRO A 126 -0.81 -22.17 20.21
N GLY A 127 0.13 -22.96 19.71
CA GLY A 127 1.15 -22.54 18.76
C GLY A 127 1.78 -23.71 18.04
N LEU A 128 2.79 -23.45 17.21
CA LEU A 128 3.50 -24.50 16.48
C LEU A 128 4.57 -25.17 17.35
N GLY A 129 5.14 -26.26 16.83
CA GLY A 129 6.27 -26.93 17.46
C GLY A 129 6.97 -27.93 16.55
N TYR A 130 8.02 -28.51 17.11
CA TYR A 130 8.70 -29.69 16.58
C TYR A 130 8.69 -30.77 17.63
N GLN A 131 8.24 -31.97 17.29
CA GLN A 131 8.35 -33.11 18.16
C GLN A 131 8.79 -34.34 17.38
N THR A 132 9.89 -34.94 17.83
CA THR A 132 10.27 -36.32 17.51
C THR A 132 10.51 -37.08 18.82
N ARG A 133 11.05 -38.29 18.76
CA ARG A 133 11.46 -39.00 19.98
C ARG A 133 12.68 -38.32 20.63
N GLU A 134 13.54 -37.71 19.83
CA GLU A 134 14.84 -37.15 20.23
C GLU A 134 14.82 -35.63 20.40
N ARG A 135 13.88 -34.92 19.76
CA ARG A 135 13.84 -33.46 19.68
C ARG A 135 12.52 -32.89 20.15
N ASN A 136 12.55 -31.72 20.77
CA ASN A 136 11.37 -30.98 21.18
C ASN A 136 11.59 -29.45 21.11
N MET A 137 10.74 -28.78 20.35
CA MET A 137 10.64 -27.32 20.30
C MET A 137 9.18 -26.91 20.45
N SER A 138 8.91 -25.89 21.26
CA SER A 138 7.58 -25.35 21.50
C SER A 138 7.55 -23.86 21.17
N LEU A 139 6.70 -23.47 20.23
CA LEU A 139 6.50 -22.09 19.78
C LEU A 139 5.07 -21.65 20.13
N ARG A 140 4.74 -21.70 21.42
CA ARG A 140 3.41 -21.39 21.93
C ARG A 140 3.22 -19.89 22.12
N LEU A 141 1.98 -19.52 22.41
CA LEU A 141 1.62 -18.19 22.85
C LEU A 141 1.27 -18.22 24.34
N MET A 142 1.29 -17.04 24.95
CA MET A 142 0.74 -16.83 26.28
C MET A 142 -0.13 -15.58 26.30
N TRP A 143 -1.17 -15.63 27.14
CA TRP A 143 -1.80 -14.39 27.62
C TRP A 143 -1.21 -14.02 28.97
N ARG A 144 -1.12 -12.72 29.25
CA ARG A 144 -0.78 -12.14 30.54
C ARG A 144 -2.00 -11.43 31.15
N HIS A 145 -1.78 -10.65 32.20
CA HIS A 145 -2.83 -9.82 32.77
C HIS A 145 -3.49 -8.97 31.68
N ASP A 146 -4.80 -8.72 31.84
CA ASP A 146 -5.60 -7.98 30.85
C ASP A 146 -5.62 -8.56 29.43
N GLY A 147 -5.16 -9.82 29.24
CA GLY A 147 -5.18 -10.50 27.96
C GLY A 147 -4.05 -10.13 27.01
N LEU A 148 -3.02 -9.42 27.49
CA LEU A 148 -1.83 -9.09 26.71
C LEU A 148 -1.18 -10.34 26.11
N LEU A 149 -0.78 -10.27 24.84
CA LEU A 149 -0.20 -11.40 24.12
C LEU A 149 1.33 -11.34 24.08
N GLU A 150 1.93 -12.52 24.16
CA GLU A 150 3.36 -12.75 23.98
C GLU A 150 3.59 -14.11 23.32
N PHE A 151 4.70 -14.27 22.60
CA PHE A 151 5.25 -15.60 22.35
C PHE A 151 5.81 -16.18 23.64
N TYR A 152 5.77 -17.50 23.76
CA TYR A 152 6.39 -18.27 24.83
C TYR A 152 7.12 -19.48 24.25
N ASN A 153 8.36 -19.25 23.86
CA ASN A 153 9.14 -20.14 23.01
C ASN A 153 10.20 -20.90 23.82
N HIS A 154 10.19 -22.22 23.68
CA HIS A 154 11.24 -23.11 24.16
C HIS A 154 11.87 -23.81 22.98
N PHE A 155 13.13 -23.50 22.71
CA PHE A 155 13.92 -24.11 21.65
C PHE A 155 14.58 -25.41 22.12
N GLU A 156 14.99 -26.23 21.16
CA GLU A 156 15.72 -27.48 21.44
C GLU A 156 16.98 -27.25 22.28
N THR A 157 17.70 -26.17 21.98
CA THR A 157 18.81 -25.70 22.82
C THR A 157 18.53 -24.27 23.24
N ARG A 158 18.49 -24.05 24.55
CA ARG A 158 18.27 -22.74 25.15
C ARG A 158 19.37 -21.77 24.67
N PRO A 159 19.02 -20.64 24.06
CA PRO A 159 19.99 -19.60 23.73
C PRO A 159 20.73 -19.09 24.97
N THR A 160 22.00 -18.78 24.80
CA THR A 160 22.93 -18.46 25.91
C THR A 160 23.33 -16.98 25.97
N TRP A 161 22.80 -16.15 25.07
CA TRP A 161 23.08 -14.72 25.06
C TRP A 161 22.41 -14.00 26.25
N GLU A 162 23.04 -12.91 26.70
CA GLU A 162 22.61 -12.16 27.88
C GLU A 162 21.27 -11.46 27.64
N GLY A 163 20.33 -11.63 28.56
CA GLY A 163 18.98 -11.07 28.43
C GLY A 163 17.98 -11.98 27.72
N TRP A 164 18.37 -13.21 27.35
CA TRP A 164 17.42 -14.17 26.78
C TRP A 164 16.29 -14.49 27.75
N THR A 165 15.07 -14.41 27.22
CA THR A 165 13.83 -14.88 27.84
C THR A 165 13.07 -15.75 26.86
N ALA A 166 12.28 -16.69 27.40
CA ALA A 166 11.35 -17.48 26.59
C ALA A 166 10.16 -16.63 26.11
N SER A 167 9.86 -15.51 26.76
CA SER A 167 8.72 -14.67 26.41
C SER A 167 9.13 -13.46 25.57
N VAL A 168 8.30 -13.16 24.58
CA VAL A 168 8.52 -12.07 23.62
C VAL A 168 7.20 -11.35 23.43
N ASN A 169 7.10 -10.12 23.90
CA ASN A 169 5.87 -9.33 23.88
C ASN A 169 5.43 -9.09 22.44
N TRP A 170 4.13 -9.23 22.15
CA TRP A 170 3.57 -8.87 20.85
C TRP A 170 3.48 -7.35 20.71
N SER A 171 4.64 -6.74 20.46
CA SER A 171 4.90 -5.31 20.28
C SER A 171 5.81 -5.11 19.07
N LEU A 172 5.56 -4.04 18.31
CA LEU A 172 6.43 -3.56 17.23
C LEU A 172 7.47 -2.56 17.75
N ILE A 173 7.24 -1.95 18.92
CA ILE A 173 8.15 -0.98 19.54
C ILE A 173 9.31 -1.70 20.23
N ASP A 174 9.00 -2.59 21.17
CA ASP A 174 10.01 -3.31 21.95
C ASP A 174 9.51 -4.70 22.37
N PRO A 175 9.79 -5.75 21.58
CA PRO A 175 9.33 -7.10 21.90
C PRO A 175 10.09 -7.77 23.05
N TYR A 176 11.23 -7.24 23.53
CA TYR A 176 12.13 -7.92 24.48
C TYR A 176 12.18 -7.30 25.88
N ASP A 177 11.71 -6.07 26.09
CA ASP A 177 11.67 -5.48 27.43
C ASP A 177 10.51 -6.03 28.29
N GLU A 178 10.78 -7.15 28.97
CA GLU A 178 9.88 -7.70 30.00
C GLU A 178 9.95 -6.94 31.33
N SER A 179 11.06 -6.25 31.63
CA SER A 179 11.30 -5.66 32.95
C SER A 179 10.58 -4.31 33.14
N GLY A 180 10.30 -3.60 32.04
CA GLY A 180 9.56 -2.34 32.00
C GLY A 180 8.04 -2.47 32.14
N GLY A 181 7.49 -3.69 32.13
CA GLY A 181 6.05 -3.94 32.11
C GLY A 181 5.47 -3.99 30.69
N PRO A 182 4.13 -3.87 30.52
CA PRO A 182 3.51 -4.01 29.21
C PRO A 182 3.88 -2.86 28.28
N GLN A 183 4.16 -3.19 27.02
CA GLN A 183 4.52 -2.18 26.02
C GLN A 183 3.30 -1.35 25.60
N PRO A 184 3.45 -0.06 25.23
CA PRO A 184 2.32 0.80 24.87
C PRO A 184 1.49 0.29 23.69
N ASP A 185 2.11 -0.46 22.79
CA ASP A 185 1.50 -1.08 21.61
C ASP A 185 1.28 -2.58 21.76
N GLN A 186 1.56 -3.17 22.94
CA GLN A 186 1.36 -4.59 23.15
C GLN A 186 -0.12 -4.94 22.98
N VAL A 187 -0.41 -5.84 22.04
CA VAL A 187 -1.78 -6.19 21.73
C VAL A 187 -2.36 -7.13 22.80
N LYS A 188 -3.70 -7.11 22.94
CA LYS A 188 -4.41 -7.92 23.93
C LYS A 188 -5.68 -8.53 23.35
N LEU A 189 -6.02 -9.72 23.86
CA LEU A 189 -7.27 -10.40 23.57
C LEU A 189 -8.46 -9.61 24.13
N LYS A 190 -9.49 -9.48 23.30
CA LYS A 190 -10.74 -8.82 23.67
C LYS A 190 -11.70 -9.85 24.29
N LYS A 191 -12.28 -9.52 25.43
CA LYS A 191 -13.39 -10.27 26.02
C LYS A 191 -14.71 -9.98 25.30
N GLY A 192 -15.66 -10.89 25.43
CA GLY A 192 -16.95 -10.85 24.74
C GLY A 192 -16.84 -10.93 23.21
N ALA A 193 -15.69 -11.41 22.69
CA ALA A 193 -15.41 -11.39 21.26
C ALA A 193 -14.51 -12.55 20.83
N TRP A 194 -14.65 -12.93 19.56
CA TRP A 194 -13.67 -13.77 18.86
C TRP A 194 -12.42 -12.96 18.56
N ASN A 195 -11.27 -13.60 18.73
CA ASN A 195 -9.96 -13.06 18.42
C ASN A 195 -9.29 -14.01 17.42
N HIS A 196 -8.98 -13.53 16.22
CA HIS A 196 -8.19 -14.29 15.26
C HIS A 196 -6.70 -14.09 15.56
N ILE A 197 -6.02 -15.17 15.89
CA ILE A 197 -4.59 -15.21 16.16
C ILE A 197 -3.94 -15.88 14.96
N GLU A 198 -2.96 -15.22 14.35
CA GLU A 198 -2.13 -15.80 13.30
C GLU A 198 -0.66 -15.60 13.63
N VAL A 199 0.16 -16.62 13.42
CA VAL A 199 1.61 -16.58 13.59
C VAL A 199 2.31 -17.09 12.35
N TYR A 200 3.49 -16.55 12.06
CA TYR A 200 4.38 -17.08 11.04
C TYR A 200 5.75 -17.30 11.64
N HIS A 201 6.26 -18.52 11.45
CA HIS A 201 7.59 -18.91 11.85
C HIS A 201 8.35 -19.35 10.61
N LYS A 202 9.52 -18.76 10.37
CA LYS A 202 10.55 -19.27 9.45
C LYS A 202 11.79 -19.61 10.26
N LEU A 203 12.17 -20.87 10.29
CA LEU A 203 13.34 -21.32 11.05
C LEU A 203 14.63 -20.79 10.42
N ASN A 204 15.55 -20.28 11.25
CA ASN A 204 16.83 -19.74 10.80
C ASN A 204 17.75 -20.84 10.28
N THR A 205 18.62 -20.59 9.31
CA THR A 205 19.73 -21.48 8.97
C THR A 205 20.55 -21.75 10.24
N PRO A 206 20.93 -23.01 10.56
CA PRO A 206 21.61 -23.33 11.82
C PRO A 206 22.85 -22.47 12.10
N GLY A 207 22.82 -21.72 13.20
CA GLY A 207 23.87 -20.77 13.61
C GLY A 207 23.75 -19.35 13.03
N GLU A 208 22.84 -19.12 12.08
CA GLU A 208 22.62 -17.81 11.45
C GLU A 208 21.43 -17.05 12.03
N ARG A 209 21.41 -15.72 11.87
CA ARG A 209 20.33 -14.84 12.35
C ARG A 209 19.38 -14.41 11.22
N ASN A 210 18.82 -15.38 10.50
CA ASN A 210 17.96 -15.15 9.32
C ASN A 210 16.55 -15.80 9.44
N GLY A 211 16.15 -16.20 10.64
CA GLY A 211 14.81 -16.69 10.92
C GLY A 211 13.81 -15.55 11.12
N ILE A 212 12.53 -15.85 10.94
CA ILE A 212 11.43 -14.89 11.05
C ILE A 212 10.43 -15.37 12.10
N MET A 213 9.93 -14.44 12.90
CA MET A 213 8.84 -14.63 13.85
C MET A 213 7.88 -13.46 13.71
N ARG A 214 6.66 -13.73 13.28
CA ARG A 214 5.60 -12.72 13.13
C ARG A 214 4.32 -13.16 13.81
N GLY A 215 3.56 -12.20 14.30
CA GLY A 215 2.25 -12.42 14.91
C GLY A 215 1.26 -11.36 14.46
N TRP A 216 0.03 -11.77 14.21
CA TRP A 216 -1.10 -10.91 13.90
C TRP A 216 -2.26 -11.20 14.84
N LEU A 217 -2.91 -10.14 15.31
CA LEU A 217 -4.17 -10.21 16.04
C LEU A 217 -5.26 -9.53 15.21
N ASN A 218 -6.33 -10.24 14.89
CA ASN A 218 -7.46 -9.76 14.07
C ASN A 218 -6.97 -9.13 12.74
N GLY A 219 -6.05 -9.83 12.08
CA GLY A 219 -5.44 -9.42 10.81
C GLY A 219 -4.38 -8.31 10.88
N GLN A 220 -4.21 -7.65 12.04
CA GLN A 220 -3.25 -6.57 12.25
C GLN A 220 -1.91 -7.10 12.73
N LEU A 221 -0.80 -6.68 12.10
CA LEU A 221 0.55 -7.08 12.48
C LEU A 221 0.87 -6.52 13.87
N ALA A 222 1.22 -7.41 14.79
CA ALA A 222 1.48 -7.09 16.19
C ALA A 222 2.96 -7.25 16.58
N ILE A 223 3.72 -8.06 15.84
CA ILE A 223 5.15 -8.28 16.05
C ILE A 223 5.80 -8.76 14.74
N ASP A 224 7.01 -8.27 14.46
CA ASP A 224 7.81 -8.67 13.28
C ASP A 224 9.30 -8.70 13.61
N ILE A 225 9.81 -9.90 13.91
CA ILE A 225 11.23 -10.18 14.13
C ILE A 225 11.76 -10.89 12.89
N THR A 226 12.68 -10.27 12.14
CA THR A 226 13.20 -10.78 10.86
C THR A 226 14.64 -11.29 10.92
N ASN A 227 15.29 -11.14 12.07
CA ASN A 227 16.68 -11.53 12.33
C ASN A 227 16.79 -12.53 13.49
N ASN A 228 15.78 -13.41 13.65
CA ASN A 228 15.78 -14.39 14.72
C ASN A 228 16.84 -15.48 14.45
N GLY A 229 17.72 -15.75 15.41
CA GLY A 229 18.71 -16.84 15.34
C GLY A 229 18.47 -17.97 16.33
N ASP A 230 17.38 -17.92 17.10
CA ASP A 230 17.23 -18.76 18.29
C ASP A 230 16.64 -20.15 17.99
N TYR A 231 15.97 -20.35 16.83
CA TYR A 231 15.33 -21.64 16.55
C TYR A 231 16.33 -22.79 16.40
N ARG A 232 17.47 -22.53 15.75
CA ARG A 232 18.46 -23.55 15.38
C ARG A 232 19.89 -23.05 15.61
N GLN A 233 20.57 -23.69 16.56
CA GLN A 233 22.00 -23.54 16.81
C GLN A 233 22.83 -24.36 15.80
N HIS A 234 24.16 -24.19 15.75
CA HIS A 234 25.02 -24.99 14.88
C HIS A 234 24.79 -26.51 15.05
N GLY A 235 24.67 -27.23 13.94
CA GLY A 235 24.44 -28.68 13.92
C GLY A 235 23.00 -29.13 14.15
N GLN A 236 22.03 -28.22 14.14
CA GLN A 236 20.59 -28.51 14.30
C GLN A 236 19.84 -28.50 12.97
N ASP A 237 20.45 -29.05 11.92
CA ASP A 237 19.88 -29.13 10.57
C ASP A 237 18.65 -30.04 10.47
N ASP A 238 18.32 -30.80 11.52
CA ASP A 238 17.20 -31.73 11.62
C ASP A 238 15.91 -31.10 12.17
N ILE A 239 15.99 -29.94 12.83
CA ILE A 239 14.80 -29.30 13.43
C ILE A 239 13.88 -28.71 12.34
N ARG A 240 12.59 -29.03 12.42
CA ARG A 240 11.53 -28.57 11.50
C ARG A 240 10.29 -28.09 12.28
N LEU A 241 9.20 -27.79 11.61
CA LEU A 241 7.86 -27.64 12.19
C LEU A 241 7.03 -28.85 11.77
N ASN A 242 6.39 -29.54 12.71
CA ASN A 242 5.58 -30.73 12.41
C ASN A 242 4.33 -30.93 13.29
N THR A 243 4.10 -30.06 14.28
CA THR A 243 2.95 -30.20 15.19
C THR A 243 2.32 -28.86 15.57
N ILE A 244 0.99 -28.86 15.70
CA ILE A 244 0.25 -27.89 16.49
C ILE A 244 0.33 -28.36 17.93
N TYR A 245 1.00 -27.57 18.76
CA TYR A 245 0.98 -27.75 20.19
C TYR A 245 -0.28 -27.07 20.75
N LEU A 246 -1.40 -27.78 20.68
CA LEU A 246 -2.69 -27.36 21.24
C LEU A 246 -2.63 -27.43 22.76
N SER A 247 -2.15 -26.35 23.38
CA SER A 247 -1.90 -26.25 24.81
C SER A 247 -2.51 -24.98 25.36
N THR A 248 -3.49 -25.11 26.24
CA THR A 248 -4.10 -23.96 26.87
C THR A 248 -4.47 -24.24 28.32
N PHE A 249 -3.94 -23.44 29.24
CA PHE A 249 -4.10 -23.62 30.69
C PHE A 249 -3.64 -22.37 31.45
N PHE A 250 -4.19 -22.11 32.63
CA PHE A 250 -3.62 -21.10 33.53
C PHE A 250 -2.26 -21.57 34.02
N GLY A 251 -1.20 -20.80 33.79
CA GLY A 251 0.16 -21.33 33.89
C GLY A 251 1.05 -20.47 34.76
N GLY A 252 1.71 -21.09 35.72
CA GLY A 252 2.40 -20.47 36.84
C GLY A 252 2.13 -21.33 38.07
N SER A 253 2.63 -20.95 39.24
CA SER A 253 2.41 -21.70 40.48
C SER A 253 1.82 -20.88 41.62
N SER A 254 1.88 -19.54 41.53
CA SER A 254 1.38 -18.65 42.58
C SER A 254 -0.13 -18.43 42.50
N ASN A 255 -0.72 -17.90 43.58
CA ASN A 255 -2.14 -17.54 43.63
C ASN A 255 -2.54 -16.47 42.61
N ALA A 256 -1.58 -15.69 42.09
CA ALA A 256 -1.82 -14.70 41.05
C ALA A 256 -2.31 -15.31 39.73
N TYR A 257 -2.00 -16.59 39.47
CA TYR A 257 -2.41 -17.30 38.25
C TYR A 257 -3.72 -18.06 38.39
N LYS A 258 -4.22 -18.28 39.61
CA LYS A 258 -5.40 -19.11 39.85
C LYS A 258 -6.69 -18.34 39.52
N PRO A 259 -7.58 -18.85 38.65
CA PRO A 259 -8.89 -18.24 38.45
C PRO A 259 -9.75 -18.44 39.70
N THR A 260 -10.65 -17.50 39.98
CA THR A 260 -11.50 -17.47 41.17
C THR A 260 -12.81 -18.24 41.01
N LYS A 261 -13.13 -18.61 39.76
CA LYS A 261 -14.27 -19.43 39.34
C LYS A 261 -13.85 -20.31 38.15
N ASP A 262 -14.71 -21.27 37.81
CA ASP A 262 -14.58 -21.98 36.54
C ASP A 262 -14.76 -20.96 35.41
N VAL A 263 -13.85 -20.96 34.45
CA VAL A 263 -13.94 -20.12 33.25
C VAL A 263 -13.75 -20.99 32.01
N TYR A 264 -14.18 -20.51 30.85
CA TYR A 264 -14.15 -21.25 29.60
C TYR A 264 -13.59 -20.36 28.48
N ALA A 265 -12.89 -20.96 27.54
CA ALA A 265 -12.55 -20.35 26.26
C ALA A 265 -12.98 -21.28 25.14
N TYR A 266 -13.27 -20.70 23.98
CA TYR A 266 -13.76 -21.43 22.82
C TYR A 266 -12.78 -21.22 21.68
N PHE A 267 -12.42 -22.28 20.98
CA PHE A 267 -11.44 -22.26 19.90
C PHE A 267 -12.07 -22.80 18.62
N ASP A 268 -11.68 -22.21 17.50
CA ASP A 268 -12.24 -22.55 16.20
C ASP A 268 -11.22 -22.27 15.07
N ASP A 269 -11.48 -22.80 13.88
CA ASP A 269 -10.81 -22.51 12.60
C ASP A 269 -9.28 -22.64 12.64
N PHE A 270 -8.78 -23.77 13.17
CA PHE A 270 -7.35 -24.06 13.17
C PHE A 270 -6.86 -24.30 11.75
N LYS A 271 -5.90 -23.51 11.28
CA LYS A 271 -5.36 -23.58 9.91
C LYS A 271 -3.84 -23.53 9.90
N ILE A 272 -3.23 -24.29 9.01
CA ILE A 272 -1.80 -24.18 8.67
C ILE A 272 -1.66 -23.95 7.18
N SER A 273 -0.81 -23.01 6.77
CA SER A 273 -0.53 -22.77 5.35
C SER A 273 0.92 -22.35 5.09
N LYS A 274 1.40 -22.55 3.86
CA LYS A 274 2.67 -21.97 3.36
C LYS A 274 2.54 -20.49 3.02
N THR A 275 1.32 -20.00 2.87
CA THR A 275 1.00 -18.60 2.56
C THR A 275 0.20 -17.97 3.68
N ARG A 276 0.19 -16.64 3.76
CA ARG A 276 -0.55 -15.93 4.80
C ARG A 276 -2.03 -16.32 4.76
N ILE A 277 -2.58 -16.67 5.91
CA ILE A 277 -3.97 -17.13 6.03
C ILE A 277 -4.89 -15.91 6.02
N GLY A 278 -4.53 -14.88 6.78
CA GLY A 278 -5.33 -13.67 6.91
C GLY A 278 -6.62 -13.90 7.72
N ASP A 279 -7.21 -12.81 8.18
CA ASP A 279 -8.49 -12.85 8.88
C ASP A 279 -9.64 -12.68 7.88
N ASN A 280 -9.88 -13.73 7.08
CA ASN A 280 -10.83 -13.71 5.96
C ASN A 280 -12.21 -14.31 6.30
N THR A 281 -12.62 -14.34 7.57
CA THR A 281 -14.00 -14.75 7.90
C THR A 281 -14.95 -13.57 7.73
N GLY A 282 -15.83 -13.66 6.74
CA GLY A 282 -17.08 -12.93 6.76
C GLY A 282 -17.91 -13.32 7.98
N GLU A 283 -18.30 -12.29 8.74
CA GLU A 283 -19.26 -12.15 9.85
C GLU A 283 -18.56 -11.38 10.98
N ASP A 284 -18.52 -10.05 10.89
CA ASP A 284 -19.64 -9.21 11.28
C ASP A 284 -20.11 -8.32 10.10
N THR A 285 -21.31 -8.59 9.60
CA THR A 285 -22.05 -7.67 8.72
C THR A 285 -22.46 -6.45 9.50
N ASP A 286 -21.47 -5.60 9.73
CA ASP A 286 -21.71 -4.18 9.86
C ASP A 286 -22.11 -3.67 8.46
N GLN A 287 -23.40 -3.83 8.11
CA GLN A 287 -24.02 -3.14 6.97
C GLN A 287 -23.95 -1.62 7.16
N SER A 288 -23.63 -1.16 8.38
CA SER A 288 -23.54 0.24 8.75
C SER A 288 -22.22 0.84 8.26
N PHE A 289 -21.09 0.11 8.35
CA PHE A 289 -19.79 0.56 7.82
C PHE A 289 -19.50 -0.03 6.43
N ASN A 290 -19.43 0.78 5.37
CA ASN A 290 -19.09 0.36 4.01
C ASN A 290 -18.04 1.27 3.36
N VAL A 291 -17.33 0.71 2.38
CA VAL A 291 -16.43 1.46 1.49
C VAL A 291 -16.55 0.89 0.08
N SER A 292 -16.65 1.77 -0.91
CA SER A 292 -16.70 1.41 -2.33
C SER A 292 -16.12 2.55 -3.16
N PHE A 293 -15.51 2.26 -4.29
CA PHE A 293 -15.21 3.32 -5.25
C PHE A 293 -16.50 3.81 -5.90
N LYS A 294 -16.69 5.14 -5.93
CA LYS A 294 -17.78 5.80 -6.67
C LYS A 294 -17.35 6.16 -8.08
N ASN A 295 -16.09 6.56 -8.24
CA ASN A 295 -15.47 6.82 -9.53
C ASN A 295 -14.00 6.35 -9.49
N PRO A 296 -13.57 5.43 -10.37
CA PRO A 296 -14.39 4.50 -11.15
C PRO A 296 -15.00 3.41 -10.24
N ALA A 297 -16.21 2.92 -10.54
CA ALA A 297 -16.87 1.88 -9.71
C ALA A 297 -16.42 0.44 -10.05
N GLU A 298 -15.73 0.26 -11.17
CA GLU A 298 -15.30 -1.02 -11.72
C GLU A 298 -13.87 -0.90 -12.29
N ASP A 299 -13.28 -2.02 -12.69
CA ASP A 299 -11.99 -2.06 -13.37
C ASP A 299 -11.96 -1.11 -14.57
N LEU A 300 -10.88 -0.35 -14.70
CA LEU A 300 -10.75 0.72 -15.68
C LEU A 300 -9.52 0.51 -16.56
N ALA A 301 -9.67 0.71 -17.86
CA ALA A 301 -8.56 0.76 -18.79
C ALA A 301 -8.40 2.16 -19.37
N VAL A 302 -7.19 2.71 -19.27
CA VAL A 302 -6.82 4.05 -19.76
C VAL A 302 -5.56 3.97 -20.62
N GLN A 303 -5.21 5.05 -21.34
CA GLN A 303 -3.93 5.17 -22.02
C GLN A 303 -2.98 6.04 -21.18
N GLU A 304 -1.66 5.79 -21.21
CA GLU A 304 -0.68 6.65 -20.50
C GLU A 304 -0.91 8.15 -20.82
N GLY A 305 -0.87 9.02 -19.80
CA GLY A 305 -1.25 10.43 -19.93
C GLY A 305 -2.74 10.73 -19.63
N TYR A 306 -3.43 9.77 -19.01
CA TYR A 306 -4.81 9.91 -18.57
C TYR A 306 -4.98 10.96 -17.46
N ASP A 307 -6.19 11.49 -17.35
CA ASP A 307 -6.62 12.38 -16.26
C ASP A 307 -7.77 11.69 -15.53
N LEU A 308 -7.40 10.90 -14.52
CA LEU A 308 -8.30 10.12 -13.68
C LEU A 308 -8.48 10.83 -12.34
N GLU A 309 -9.73 11.04 -11.97
CA GLU A 309 -10.12 11.40 -10.62
C GLU A 309 -10.75 10.18 -9.94
N ILE A 310 -10.25 9.86 -8.75
CA ILE A 310 -10.83 8.82 -7.91
C ILE A 310 -11.68 9.46 -6.84
N GLU A 311 -12.91 8.96 -6.67
CA GLU A 311 -13.79 9.27 -5.54
C GLU A 311 -14.17 7.98 -4.82
N VAL A 312 -13.97 7.95 -3.50
CA VAL A 312 -14.36 6.83 -2.65
C VAL A 312 -15.60 7.21 -1.85
N ASN A 313 -16.62 6.37 -1.89
CA ASN A 313 -17.72 6.41 -0.95
C ASN A 313 -17.32 5.58 0.28
N ALA A 314 -17.24 6.23 1.44
CA ALA A 314 -17.05 5.56 2.72
C ALA A 314 -18.13 6.07 3.67
N LYS A 315 -18.91 5.15 4.25
CA LYS A 315 -20.06 5.48 5.09
C LYS A 315 -20.07 4.59 6.31
N ASP A 316 -20.37 5.15 7.46
CA ASP A 316 -20.51 4.44 8.73
C ASP A 316 -21.81 4.89 9.40
N ASP A 317 -22.89 4.11 9.26
CA ASP A 317 -24.22 4.45 9.76
C ASP A 317 -24.29 4.44 11.30
N ASP A 318 -23.40 3.74 11.98
CA ASP A 318 -23.34 3.70 13.45
C ASP A 318 -22.21 4.58 14.04
N GLY A 319 -21.56 5.40 13.20
CA GLY A 319 -20.35 6.12 13.54
C GLY A 319 -19.98 7.25 12.57
N SER A 320 -18.69 7.46 12.38
CA SER A 320 -18.17 8.45 11.43
C SER A 320 -16.85 7.98 10.86
N ILE A 321 -16.58 8.30 9.59
CA ILE A 321 -15.30 7.99 8.97
C ILE A 321 -14.19 8.88 9.54
N LYS A 322 -13.14 8.25 10.09
CA LYS A 322 -11.96 8.93 10.60
C LYS A 322 -11.01 9.33 9.47
N GLU A 323 -10.78 8.42 8.52
CA GLU A 323 -9.97 8.66 7.33
C GLU A 323 -10.18 7.60 6.25
N VAL A 324 -9.84 7.93 5.00
CA VAL A 324 -9.73 7.00 3.87
C VAL A 324 -8.33 7.12 3.28
N ARG A 325 -7.64 6.00 3.06
CA ARG A 325 -6.28 5.95 2.51
C ARG A 325 -6.29 5.30 1.14
N LEU A 326 -5.64 5.91 0.15
CA LEU A 326 -5.44 5.32 -1.17
C LEU A 326 -4.05 4.68 -1.28
N PHE A 327 -3.98 3.56 -1.99
CA PHE A 327 -2.76 2.82 -2.30
C PHE A 327 -2.76 2.41 -3.78
N ILE A 328 -1.57 2.32 -4.36
CA ILE A 328 -1.32 1.75 -5.69
C ILE A 328 -0.30 0.62 -5.49
N ASP A 329 -0.66 -0.62 -5.85
CA ASP A 329 0.15 -1.82 -5.61
C ASP A 329 0.69 -1.89 -4.18
N ASP A 330 -0.22 -1.73 -3.21
CA ASP A 330 0.04 -1.66 -1.77
C ASP A 330 0.96 -0.52 -1.29
N THR A 331 1.44 0.33 -2.20
CA THR A 331 2.21 1.53 -1.87
C THR A 331 1.26 2.66 -1.47
N PHE A 332 1.43 3.19 -0.26
CA PHE A 332 0.59 4.28 0.25
C PHE A 332 0.78 5.55 -0.59
N VAL A 333 -0.33 6.05 -1.12
CA VAL A 333 -0.38 7.28 -1.89
C VAL A 333 -0.65 8.45 -0.94
N ARG A 334 -1.87 8.53 -0.41
CA ARG A 334 -2.32 9.63 0.43
C ARG A 334 -3.58 9.27 1.21
N ARG A 335 -3.83 9.98 2.30
CA ARG A 335 -5.05 9.87 3.10
C ARG A 335 -5.91 11.11 3.00
N GLU A 336 -7.21 10.90 3.05
CA GLU A 336 -8.23 11.93 3.22
C GLU A 336 -8.96 11.76 4.55
N ARG A 337 -9.28 12.87 5.21
CA ARG A 337 -9.93 12.88 6.54
C ARG A 337 -11.30 13.54 6.55
N ARG A 338 -11.69 14.15 5.44
CA ARG A 338 -12.95 14.87 5.30
C ARG A 338 -13.58 14.43 3.98
N PHE A 339 -14.89 14.19 4.01
CA PHE A 339 -15.65 13.94 2.81
C PHE A 339 -15.75 15.24 1.97
N PRO A 340 -15.67 15.17 0.62
CA PRO A 340 -15.49 13.97 -0.20
C PRO A 340 -14.05 13.43 -0.18
N TYR A 341 -13.92 12.10 -0.34
CA TYR A 341 -12.62 11.41 -0.34
C TYR A 341 -12.12 11.27 -1.79
N THR A 342 -11.28 12.21 -2.24
CA THR A 342 -10.87 12.31 -3.65
C THR A 342 -9.36 12.38 -3.89
N TRP A 343 -8.93 11.87 -5.04
CA TRP A 343 -7.53 11.88 -5.52
C TRP A 343 -7.47 12.13 -7.02
N GLY A 344 -6.31 12.54 -7.52
CA GLY A 344 -6.06 12.73 -8.96
C GLY A 344 -6.63 14.02 -9.57
N HIS A 345 -7.60 14.67 -8.92
CA HIS A 345 -8.12 15.97 -9.36
C HIS A 345 -7.09 17.11 -9.21
N GLN A 346 -7.26 18.17 -9.99
CA GLN A 346 -6.37 19.36 -10.02
C GLN A 346 -6.14 20.03 -8.66
N GLY A 347 -7.09 19.91 -7.73
CA GLY A 347 -6.99 20.43 -6.37
C GLY A 347 -6.28 19.50 -5.37
N SER A 348 -5.85 18.31 -5.81
CA SER A 348 -5.10 17.37 -4.97
C SER A 348 -3.71 17.93 -4.64
N PRO A 349 -3.14 17.62 -3.45
CA PRO A 349 -1.77 18.02 -3.12
C PRO A 349 -0.71 17.54 -4.11
N ASN A 350 -0.96 16.42 -4.81
CA ASN A 350 -0.15 15.92 -5.91
C ASN A 350 -1.03 15.10 -6.88
N PRO A 351 -1.58 15.68 -7.96
CA PRO A 351 -2.42 14.92 -8.90
C PRO A 351 -1.69 13.76 -9.60
N ASN A 352 -0.36 13.89 -9.80
CA ASN A 352 0.47 12.86 -10.45
C ASN A 352 0.73 11.64 -9.56
N GLU A 353 0.33 11.69 -8.29
CA GLU A 353 0.34 10.52 -7.41
C GLU A 353 -0.56 9.38 -7.94
N LEU A 354 -1.53 9.73 -8.79
CA LEU A 354 -2.39 8.81 -9.51
C LEU A 354 -2.16 8.85 -11.02
N ASN A 355 -2.09 10.04 -11.63
CA ASN A 355 -2.06 10.20 -13.10
C ASN A 355 -0.66 10.00 -13.73
N GLY A 356 0.35 9.65 -12.93
CA GLY A 356 1.73 9.48 -13.38
C GLY A 356 2.16 8.04 -13.68
N LEU A 357 1.24 7.07 -13.69
CA LEU A 357 1.59 5.66 -13.88
C LEU A 357 1.92 5.35 -15.35
N SER A 358 3.03 4.63 -15.55
CA SER A 358 3.41 4.07 -16.85
C SER A 358 2.44 2.97 -17.29
N SER A 359 2.63 2.43 -18.48
CA SER A 359 1.86 1.29 -18.95
C SER A 359 2.13 0.05 -18.10
N GLY A 360 1.03 -0.61 -17.75
CA GLY A 360 1.03 -1.66 -16.74
C GLY A 360 -0.38 -1.94 -16.24
N VAL A 361 -0.48 -2.90 -15.33
CA VAL A 361 -1.71 -3.23 -14.62
C VAL A 361 -1.44 -2.95 -13.14
N TYR A 362 -2.26 -2.09 -12.56
CA TYR A 362 -2.10 -1.60 -11.19
C TYR A 362 -3.33 -1.97 -10.36
N THR A 363 -3.10 -2.34 -9.11
CA THR A 363 -4.17 -2.53 -8.12
C THR A 363 -4.36 -1.22 -7.36
N ILE A 364 -5.51 -0.59 -7.55
CA ILE A 364 -5.88 0.61 -6.80
C ILE A 364 -6.70 0.20 -5.59
N LYS A 365 -6.24 0.54 -4.39
CA LYS A 365 -6.89 0.14 -3.13
C LYS A 365 -7.24 1.34 -2.28
N ALA A 366 -8.47 1.41 -1.81
CA ALA A 366 -8.91 2.37 -0.79
C ALA A 366 -9.19 1.66 0.53
N VAL A 367 -8.66 2.18 1.63
CA VAL A 367 -8.88 1.67 3.00
C VAL A 367 -9.54 2.76 3.82
N ALA A 368 -10.83 2.61 4.13
CA ALA A 368 -11.54 3.46 5.06
C ALA A 368 -11.30 2.99 6.50
N THR A 369 -11.10 3.92 7.42
CA THR A 369 -11.04 3.69 8.86
C THR A 369 -12.11 4.54 9.54
N ASN A 370 -12.98 3.95 10.37
CA ASN A 370 -13.96 4.72 11.14
C ASN A 370 -13.42 5.24 12.47
N ASN A 371 -14.21 6.04 13.18
CA ASN A 371 -13.88 6.61 14.49
C ASN A 371 -13.71 5.55 15.59
N LYS A 372 -14.28 4.36 15.40
CA LYS A 372 -14.09 3.18 16.26
C LYS A 372 -12.84 2.36 15.91
N GLY A 373 -12.09 2.77 14.89
CA GLY A 373 -10.87 2.10 14.44
C GLY A 373 -11.11 0.86 13.56
N LYS A 374 -12.37 0.53 13.23
CA LYS A 374 -12.69 -0.50 12.23
C LYS A 374 -12.16 -0.04 10.87
N LYS A 375 -11.70 -0.99 10.05
CA LYS A 375 -11.27 -0.73 8.68
C LYS A 375 -12.08 -1.55 7.70
N LYS A 376 -12.41 -0.98 6.56
CA LYS A 376 -12.84 -1.72 5.37
C LYS A 376 -12.00 -1.27 4.19
N GLU A 377 -11.84 -2.15 3.22
CA GLU A 377 -11.13 -1.86 1.99
C GLU A 377 -11.93 -2.27 0.76
N THR A 378 -11.59 -1.64 -0.35
CA THR A 378 -12.13 -1.92 -1.67
C THR A 378 -11.01 -1.72 -2.70
N THR A 379 -11.06 -2.48 -3.78
CA THR A 379 -10.07 -2.45 -4.85
C THR A 379 -10.73 -2.37 -6.22
N PHE A 380 -10.03 -1.80 -7.19
CA PHE A 380 -10.28 -2.03 -8.61
C PHE A 380 -8.94 -2.11 -9.36
N THR A 381 -8.97 -2.69 -10.55
CA THR A 381 -7.80 -2.82 -11.42
C THR A 381 -7.74 -1.65 -12.40
N LEU A 382 -6.62 -0.93 -12.42
CA LEU A 382 -6.32 0.09 -13.42
C LEU A 382 -5.34 -0.48 -14.45
N THR A 383 -5.80 -0.69 -15.68
CA THR A 383 -4.94 -1.05 -16.80
C THR A 383 -4.52 0.20 -17.55
N VAL A 384 -3.26 0.58 -17.45
CA VAL A 384 -2.67 1.64 -18.26
C VAL A 384 -2.09 0.99 -19.51
N LYS A 385 -2.76 1.18 -20.64
CA LYS A 385 -2.26 0.72 -21.94
C LYS A 385 -1.14 1.64 -22.39
N THR A 386 -0.11 1.03 -22.98
CA THR A 386 0.97 1.75 -23.65
C THR A 386 0.35 2.75 -24.61
N ASN A 387 0.73 4.01 -24.46
CA ASN A 387 0.29 5.03 -25.37
C ASN A 387 1.01 4.78 -26.70
N ASN A 388 0.31 4.14 -27.66
CA ASN A 388 0.75 4.05 -29.05
C ASN A 388 0.59 5.44 -29.68
N ALA A 389 1.44 6.37 -29.26
CA ALA A 389 1.43 7.80 -29.56
C ALA A 389 1.64 8.15 -31.03
N CYS A 390 1.47 7.20 -31.96
CA CYS A 390 1.90 7.25 -33.34
C CYS A 390 0.89 6.67 -34.34
N SER A 391 -0.31 6.32 -33.88
CA SER A 391 -1.41 5.88 -34.75
C SER A 391 -2.37 7.05 -35.04
N PHE A 392 -1.88 8.10 -35.68
CA PHE A 392 -2.70 9.22 -36.13
C PHE A 392 -2.40 9.58 -37.60
N VAL A 393 -3.40 10.10 -38.30
CA VAL A 393 -3.30 10.49 -39.72
C VAL A 393 -3.41 12.01 -39.80
N LEU A 394 -2.46 12.65 -40.50
CA LEU A 394 -2.46 14.10 -40.74
C LEU A 394 -2.31 14.40 -42.24
N PRO A 395 -3.25 15.13 -42.87
CA PRO A 395 -4.46 15.71 -42.27
C PRO A 395 -5.45 14.64 -41.79
N ASP A 396 -6.17 14.94 -40.69
CA ASP A 396 -7.17 14.05 -40.15
C ASP A 396 -8.41 14.00 -41.07
N THR A 397 -9.03 12.83 -41.18
CA THR A 397 -10.23 12.63 -41.99
C THR A 397 -11.51 13.10 -41.30
N LYS A 398 -11.43 13.42 -40.01
CA LYS A 398 -12.51 13.96 -39.19
C LYS A 398 -12.15 15.33 -38.64
N GLY A 399 -13.14 16.07 -38.15
CA GLY A 399 -12.88 17.28 -37.35
C GLY A 399 -12.19 16.97 -36.04
N LEU A 400 -11.57 17.99 -35.46
CA LEU A 400 -10.95 17.93 -34.14
C LEU A 400 -12.02 17.70 -33.06
N GLU A 401 -11.77 16.68 -32.24
CA GLU A 401 -12.58 16.39 -31.06
C GLU A 401 -12.68 17.60 -30.12
N PRO A 402 -13.78 17.77 -29.36
CA PRO A 402 -13.94 18.87 -28.41
C PRO A 402 -12.77 18.95 -27.41
N LEU A 403 -12.34 20.18 -27.09
CA LEU A 403 -11.41 20.44 -26.00
C LEU A 403 -12.17 21.21 -24.91
N ASP A 404 -12.31 20.64 -23.71
CA ASP A 404 -12.99 21.33 -22.60
C ASP A 404 -11.99 21.74 -21.52
N ASN A 405 -11.49 22.98 -21.61
CA ASN A 405 -10.55 23.56 -20.65
C ASN A 405 -9.29 22.70 -20.40
N VAL A 406 -8.79 22.03 -21.44
CA VAL A 406 -7.60 21.20 -21.34
C VAL A 406 -6.36 22.06 -21.07
N ASN A 407 -5.42 21.51 -20.31
CA ASN A 407 -4.11 22.12 -20.06
C ASN A 407 -3.00 21.13 -20.38
N TYR A 408 -1.95 21.62 -21.05
CA TYR A 408 -0.75 20.87 -21.41
C TYR A 408 0.48 21.54 -20.81
N ASN A 409 1.22 20.79 -19.98
CA ASN A 409 2.40 21.29 -19.28
C ASN A 409 3.72 21.02 -20.01
N TYR A 410 3.69 20.23 -21.09
CA TYR A 410 4.86 19.89 -21.89
C TYR A 410 4.59 20.15 -23.36
N VAL A 411 5.66 20.44 -24.10
CA VAL A 411 5.65 20.58 -25.56
C VAL A 411 6.87 19.87 -26.15
N HIS A 412 6.62 19.03 -27.14
CA HIS A 412 7.62 18.23 -27.85
C HIS A 412 7.67 18.65 -29.32
N THR A 413 8.85 18.65 -29.94
CA THR A 413 8.99 18.97 -31.37
C THR A 413 9.95 18.03 -32.08
N THR A 414 9.70 17.73 -33.36
CA THR A 414 10.69 17.04 -34.22
C THR A 414 11.61 18.03 -34.93
N GLY A 415 12.91 17.72 -35.06
CA GLY A 415 13.89 18.57 -35.78
C GLY A 415 15.20 18.82 -35.03
N SER A 416 16.25 19.19 -35.77
CA SER A 416 17.65 19.28 -35.29
C SER A 416 18.00 20.55 -34.51
N ARG A 417 17.06 21.51 -34.41
CA ARG A 417 17.20 22.72 -33.61
C ARG A 417 15.95 22.95 -32.77
N SER A 418 16.15 23.15 -31.47
CA SER A 418 15.10 23.45 -30.50
C SER A 418 14.62 24.90 -30.71
N PRO A 419 13.33 25.13 -30.98
CA PRO A 419 12.79 26.48 -31.09
C PRO A 419 12.96 27.26 -29.79
N GLU A 420 13.27 28.55 -29.87
CA GLU A 420 13.41 29.39 -28.68
C GLU A 420 12.13 29.44 -27.83
N PHE A 421 10.95 29.25 -28.44
CA PHE A 421 9.69 29.20 -27.71
C PHE A 421 9.60 28.03 -26.73
N LEU A 422 10.29 26.90 -26.98
CA LEU A 422 10.27 25.75 -26.06
C LEU A 422 10.93 26.09 -24.72
N ARG A 423 11.98 26.92 -24.73
CA ARG A 423 12.64 27.36 -23.49
C ARG A 423 11.79 28.32 -22.67
N ASN A 424 10.76 28.87 -23.29
CA ASN A 424 9.92 29.90 -22.70
C ASN A 424 8.50 29.41 -22.42
N PHE A 425 8.12 28.24 -22.92
CA PHE A 425 6.82 27.65 -22.69
C PHE A 425 6.68 27.16 -21.24
N VAL A 426 5.57 27.50 -20.59
CA VAL A 426 5.17 26.95 -19.28
C VAL A 426 4.00 25.99 -19.44
N SER A 427 2.95 26.44 -20.14
CA SER A 427 1.76 25.63 -20.38
C SER A 427 0.95 26.16 -21.56
N LEU A 428 0.14 25.29 -22.17
CA LEU A 428 -0.94 25.65 -23.09
C LEU A 428 -2.28 25.33 -22.43
N SER A 429 -3.22 26.29 -22.45
CA SER A 429 -4.63 26.06 -22.12
C SER A 429 -5.49 26.14 -23.39
N ALA A 430 -6.38 25.19 -23.63
CA ALA A 430 -7.27 25.21 -24.79
C ALA A 430 -8.73 24.86 -24.45
N LYS A 431 -9.68 25.48 -25.15
CA LYS A 431 -11.11 25.19 -25.10
C LYS A 431 -11.74 25.39 -26.49
N TRP A 432 -12.13 24.28 -27.11
CA TRP A 432 -12.72 24.21 -28.45
C TRP A 432 -14.05 23.46 -28.37
N ASN A 433 -15.11 24.03 -28.95
CA ASN A 433 -16.41 23.39 -28.98
C ASN A 433 -16.96 23.29 -30.42
N PRO A 434 -16.95 22.09 -31.03
CA PRO A 434 -17.42 21.89 -32.40
C PRO A 434 -18.93 22.07 -32.57
N LYS A 435 -19.72 21.98 -31.49
CA LYS A 435 -21.17 22.26 -31.53
C LYS A 435 -21.43 23.73 -31.86
N TYR A 436 -20.60 24.63 -31.33
CA TYR A 436 -20.72 26.08 -31.51
C TYR A 436 -19.71 26.65 -32.51
N ASP A 437 -18.84 25.80 -33.10
CA ASP A 437 -17.75 26.21 -33.98
C ASP A 437 -16.88 27.31 -33.34
N ALA A 438 -16.64 27.19 -32.03
CA ALA A 438 -16.06 28.25 -31.21
C ALA A 438 -14.80 27.79 -30.47
N LEU A 439 -13.69 28.49 -30.73
CA LEU A 439 -12.45 28.39 -29.97
C LEU A 439 -12.48 29.42 -28.83
N TYR A 440 -12.98 28.98 -27.68
CA TYR A 440 -13.13 29.83 -26.49
C TYR A 440 -11.81 30.12 -25.77
N LYS A 441 -10.79 29.27 -25.95
CA LYS A 441 -9.48 29.45 -25.33
C LYS A 441 -8.39 28.76 -26.16
N LEU A 442 -7.27 29.43 -26.36
CA LEU A 442 -6.01 28.87 -26.84
C LEU A 442 -4.89 29.80 -26.37
N ALA A 443 -4.30 29.54 -25.21
CA ALA A 443 -3.39 30.49 -24.58
C ALA A 443 -2.14 29.83 -24.00
N PHE A 444 -0.99 30.48 -24.17
CA PHE A 444 0.27 30.08 -23.55
C PHE A 444 0.56 30.85 -22.28
N GLN A 445 1.17 30.18 -21.30
CA GLN A 445 1.94 30.82 -20.24
C GLN A 445 3.42 30.77 -20.58
N THR A 446 4.15 31.83 -20.21
CA THR A 446 5.60 31.92 -20.44
C THR A 446 6.41 32.00 -19.15
N ASN A 447 7.68 31.63 -19.18
CA ASN A 447 8.55 31.68 -17.99
C ASN A 447 9.44 32.93 -17.93
N ASN A 448 9.49 33.73 -19.00
CA ASN A 448 10.32 34.93 -19.09
C ASN A 448 9.55 36.21 -19.43
N GLY A 449 8.21 36.14 -19.55
CA GLY A 449 7.36 37.30 -19.82
C GLY A 449 7.44 37.87 -21.24
N THR A 450 8.08 37.18 -22.19
CA THR A 450 8.18 37.59 -23.60
C THR A 450 7.44 36.57 -24.48
N PRO A 451 6.54 36.93 -25.41
CA PRO A 451 6.01 38.27 -25.68
C PRO A 451 5.04 38.76 -24.57
N GLY A 452 4.69 37.91 -23.61
CA GLY A 452 3.91 38.23 -22.42
C GLY A 452 3.84 37.03 -21.49
N TRP A 453 3.56 37.23 -20.20
CA TRP A 453 3.37 36.13 -19.23
C TRP A 453 2.18 35.23 -19.58
N TYR A 454 1.18 35.82 -20.23
CA TYR A 454 -0.01 35.16 -20.73
C TYR A 454 -0.27 35.64 -22.16
N VAL A 455 -0.27 34.73 -23.12
CA VAL A 455 -0.46 35.04 -24.54
C VAL A 455 -1.68 34.28 -25.03
N ASP A 456 -2.78 34.98 -25.29
CA ASP A 456 -4.04 34.38 -25.75
C ASP A 456 -4.19 34.51 -27.27
N PHE A 457 -4.27 33.37 -27.94
CA PHE A 457 -4.37 33.25 -29.37
C PHE A 457 -5.81 33.07 -29.87
N SER A 458 -6.79 32.92 -28.98
CA SER A 458 -8.17 32.54 -29.33
C SER A 458 -8.80 33.44 -30.39
N ASN A 459 -8.42 34.72 -30.39
CA ASN A 459 -8.91 35.73 -31.34
C ASN A 459 -7.88 36.10 -32.43
N SER A 460 -6.66 35.57 -32.39
CA SER A 460 -5.57 35.93 -33.31
C SER A 460 -5.22 34.82 -34.31
N VAL A 461 -5.60 33.58 -34.03
CA VAL A 461 -5.44 32.45 -34.95
C VAL A 461 -6.56 32.38 -35.98
N THR A 462 -6.24 31.87 -37.17
CA THR A 462 -7.23 31.43 -38.14
C THR A 462 -7.34 29.92 -38.04
N PHE A 463 -8.56 29.37 -37.98
CA PHE A 463 -8.74 27.93 -37.78
C PHE A 463 -9.96 27.40 -38.55
N GLN A 464 -9.91 26.10 -38.85
CA GLN A 464 -11.08 25.28 -39.16
C GLN A 464 -10.85 23.98 -38.41
N LEU A 465 -11.66 23.69 -37.40
CA LEU A 465 -11.44 22.54 -36.52
C LEU A 465 -12.62 21.56 -36.52
N LYS A 466 -13.75 21.92 -37.14
CA LYS A 466 -15.01 21.17 -37.00
C LYS A 466 -15.19 20.05 -38.02
N ASP A 467 -14.75 20.27 -39.25
CA ASP A 467 -14.88 19.32 -40.36
C ASP A 467 -13.53 18.66 -40.70
N LYS A 468 -13.53 17.74 -41.66
CA LYS A 468 -12.34 17.03 -42.14
C LYS A 468 -11.17 17.97 -42.46
N ASN A 469 -9.96 17.46 -42.25
CA ASN A 469 -8.68 18.17 -42.38
C ASN A 469 -8.54 19.40 -41.45
N PRO A 470 -8.76 19.23 -40.13
CA PRO A 470 -8.68 20.34 -39.20
C PRO A 470 -7.31 21.01 -39.23
N GLU A 471 -7.33 22.34 -39.17
CA GLU A 471 -6.17 23.20 -39.32
C GLU A 471 -6.21 24.44 -38.43
N ILE A 472 -5.02 24.94 -38.12
CA ILE A 472 -4.82 26.19 -37.41
C ILE A 472 -3.64 26.94 -38.02
N THR A 473 -3.75 28.27 -38.05
CA THR A 473 -2.71 29.17 -38.51
C THR A 473 -2.43 30.21 -37.43
N PHE A 474 -1.18 30.22 -36.96
CA PHE A 474 -0.66 31.24 -36.05
C PHE A 474 -0.03 32.37 -36.86
N ASN A 475 -0.43 33.61 -36.56
CA ASN A 475 0.12 34.82 -37.17
C ASN A 475 0.50 35.80 -36.06
N ASN A 476 1.71 36.37 -36.15
CA ASN A 476 2.22 37.34 -35.18
C ASN A 476 2.13 36.84 -33.73
N SER A 477 2.40 35.55 -33.50
CA SER A 477 2.29 34.95 -32.16
C SER A 477 3.29 35.52 -31.15
N GLY A 478 4.34 36.19 -31.65
CA GLY A 478 5.47 36.65 -30.83
C GLY A 478 6.40 35.51 -30.39
N PHE A 479 6.16 34.28 -30.85
CA PHE A 479 7.03 33.13 -30.62
C PHE A 479 7.78 32.74 -31.89
N ASN A 480 9.10 32.74 -31.80
CA ASN A 480 9.95 32.34 -32.92
C ASN A 480 9.71 30.87 -33.30
N GLU A 481 9.48 30.60 -34.59
CA GLU A 481 9.17 29.29 -35.17
C GLU A 481 7.80 28.66 -34.81
N LEU A 482 6.85 29.45 -34.29
CA LEU A 482 5.45 29.03 -34.08
C LEU A 482 4.50 29.55 -35.18
N ASP A 483 4.80 30.70 -35.77
CA ASP A 483 3.97 31.27 -36.84
C ASP A 483 3.98 30.38 -38.09
N GLY A 484 2.80 30.14 -38.65
CA GLY A 484 2.58 29.24 -39.79
C GLY A 484 1.28 28.46 -39.71
N SER A 485 1.00 27.68 -40.76
CA SER A 485 -0.19 26.83 -40.86
C SER A 485 0.13 25.37 -40.53
N TYR A 486 -0.76 24.73 -39.76
CA TYR A 486 -0.61 23.39 -39.25
C TYR A 486 -1.86 22.56 -39.52
N TRP A 487 -1.68 21.29 -39.89
CA TRP A 487 -2.73 20.29 -39.69
C TRP A 487 -2.79 19.93 -38.21
N VAL A 488 -3.98 19.80 -37.66
CA VAL A 488 -4.22 19.53 -36.24
C VAL A 488 -4.85 18.15 -36.10
N THR A 489 -4.51 17.40 -35.06
CA THR A 489 -5.26 16.21 -34.66
C THR A 489 -5.14 16.02 -33.15
N MET A 490 -6.01 15.18 -32.60
CA MET A 490 -5.87 14.64 -31.26
C MET A 490 -5.35 13.22 -31.35
N ALA A 491 -4.26 12.93 -30.67
CA ALA A 491 -3.72 11.58 -30.57
C ALA A 491 -3.44 11.27 -29.11
N ASN A 492 -4.18 10.30 -28.54
CA ASN A 492 -4.00 9.85 -27.15
C ASN A 492 -3.97 11.02 -26.14
N ASN A 493 -5.00 11.88 -26.22
CA ASN A 493 -5.17 13.10 -25.43
C ASN A 493 -4.11 14.20 -25.63
N GLU A 494 -3.16 14.02 -26.55
CA GLU A 494 -2.20 15.04 -26.94
C GLU A 494 -2.69 15.84 -28.15
N LEU A 495 -2.41 17.14 -28.13
CA LEU A 495 -2.71 18.01 -29.26
C LEU A 495 -1.51 18.05 -30.20
N VAL A 496 -1.66 17.47 -31.39
CA VAL A 496 -0.56 17.33 -32.36
C VAL A 496 -0.77 18.25 -33.55
N LEU A 497 0.24 19.06 -33.84
CA LEU A 497 0.30 19.96 -34.97
C LEU A 497 1.40 19.50 -35.93
N LYS A 498 1.03 19.26 -37.19
CA LYS A 498 1.99 19.03 -38.28
C LYS A 498 2.05 20.26 -39.16
N SER A 499 3.22 20.86 -39.25
CA SER A 499 3.46 21.99 -40.15
C SER A 499 3.08 21.62 -41.59
N LYS A 500 2.36 22.51 -42.30
CA LYS A 500 2.01 22.30 -43.71
C LYS A 500 3.19 22.55 -44.65
N THR A 501 4.18 23.30 -44.18
CA THR A 501 5.35 23.74 -44.97
C THR A 501 6.64 22.98 -44.61
N SER A 502 6.66 22.29 -43.47
CA SER A 502 7.79 21.46 -43.02
C SER A 502 7.32 20.11 -42.49
N GLN A 503 8.19 19.11 -42.42
CA GLN A 503 7.86 17.82 -41.76
C GLN A 503 7.91 17.91 -40.22
N LYS A 504 7.92 19.13 -39.66
CA LYS A 504 7.98 19.38 -38.22
C LYS A 504 6.63 19.06 -37.57
N LEU A 505 6.71 18.31 -36.48
CA LEU A 505 5.61 18.04 -35.56
C LEU A 505 5.83 18.88 -34.29
N ILE A 506 4.74 19.43 -33.76
CA ILE A 506 4.66 20.02 -32.43
C ILE A 506 3.59 19.22 -31.68
N CYS A 507 3.91 18.69 -30.52
CA CYS A 507 2.98 17.93 -29.69
C CYS A 507 2.87 18.62 -28.32
N PHE A 508 1.67 19.01 -27.93
CA PHE A 508 1.38 19.48 -26.57
C PHE A 508 0.86 18.31 -25.75
N SER A 509 1.51 18.06 -24.61
CA SER A 509 1.33 16.85 -23.80
C SER A 509 1.38 17.16 -22.30
N ASN A 510 0.91 16.21 -21.49
CA ASN A 510 1.14 16.17 -20.06
C ASN A 510 2.23 15.15 -19.66
N SER A 511 2.87 14.51 -20.65
CA SER A 511 4.04 13.66 -20.48
C SER A 511 5.32 14.46 -20.67
N ALA A 512 6.27 14.28 -19.75
CA ALA A 512 7.63 14.79 -19.87
C ALA A 512 8.47 14.07 -20.94
N LEU A 513 8.04 12.88 -21.39
CA LEU A 513 8.72 12.11 -22.43
C LEU A 513 8.01 12.33 -23.78
N PRO A 514 8.76 12.55 -24.88
CA PRO A 514 8.15 12.69 -26.20
C PRO A 514 7.54 11.36 -26.68
N PRO A 515 6.44 11.42 -27.46
CA PRO A 515 5.92 10.26 -28.21
C PRO A 515 6.99 9.46 -28.95
N ALA A 516 6.85 8.14 -29.01
CA ALA A 516 7.84 7.25 -29.63
C ALA A 516 8.16 7.58 -31.10
N CYS A 517 7.22 8.09 -31.89
CA CYS A 517 7.39 8.52 -33.29
C CYS A 517 8.09 9.88 -33.42
N MET A 518 8.16 10.64 -32.33
CA MET A 518 8.97 11.85 -32.27
C MET A 518 10.41 11.53 -31.84
N SER A 519 10.68 10.29 -31.41
CA SER A 519 12.02 9.80 -31.03
C SER A 519 12.74 9.14 -32.21
N GLY A 520 13.45 9.93 -33.02
CA GLY A 520 14.23 9.45 -34.17
C GLY A 520 15.71 9.19 -33.86
N LYS A 521 16.36 8.28 -34.62
CA LYS A 521 17.77 7.85 -34.48
C LYS A 521 18.86 8.94 -34.63
N ASN A 522 18.51 10.19 -34.96
CA ASN A 522 19.47 11.27 -35.20
C ASN A 522 19.02 12.61 -34.60
N GLN A 523 18.69 12.64 -33.30
CA GLN A 523 18.51 13.92 -32.60
C GLN A 523 18.66 13.82 -31.09
N LYS A 524 19.43 14.77 -30.54
CA LYS A 524 19.59 15.01 -29.09
C LYS A 524 18.27 15.58 -28.57
N VAL A 525 17.46 14.76 -27.93
CA VAL A 525 16.28 15.22 -27.18
C VAL A 525 16.79 15.96 -25.95
N ILE A 526 16.56 17.27 -25.89
CA ILE A 526 16.83 18.07 -24.69
C ILE A 526 15.56 18.05 -23.86
N THR A 527 15.54 17.19 -22.84
CA THR A 527 14.61 17.30 -21.73
C THR A 527 15.09 18.46 -20.86
N VAL A 528 14.33 19.55 -20.80
CA VAL A 528 14.59 20.61 -19.81
C VAL A 528 14.03 20.13 -18.47
N HIS A 529 14.91 19.57 -17.64
CA HIS A 529 14.61 19.26 -16.25
C HIS A 529 14.79 20.52 -15.41
N ASN A 530 13.77 20.91 -14.65
CA ASN A 530 13.99 21.74 -13.46
C ASN A 530 13.72 20.89 -12.22
N SER A 531 14.67 20.01 -11.89
CA SER A 531 14.67 19.25 -10.64
C SER A 531 16.09 19.00 -10.12
N GLN A 532 16.95 20.01 -10.12
CA GLN A 532 18.14 19.96 -9.28
C GLN A 532 17.68 20.26 -7.84
N LYS A 533 17.86 19.31 -6.91
CA LYS A 533 17.44 19.45 -5.51
C LYS A 533 18.60 20.00 -4.68
N LEU A 534 18.38 21.05 -3.90
CA LEU A 534 19.41 21.57 -2.96
C LEU A 534 19.46 20.70 -1.70
N PHE A 535 20.67 20.38 -1.25
CA PHE A 535 20.90 19.70 0.01
C PHE A 535 21.19 20.73 1.10
N LEU A 536 20.29 20.85 2.08
CA LEU A 536 20.46 21.74 3.23
C LEU A 536 20.97 20.92 4.40
N ASN A 537 22.18 21.21 4.85
CA ASN A 537 22.74 20.57 6.03
C ASN A 537 22.15 21.25 7.27
N GLN A 538 21.31 20.48 7.97
CA GLN A 538 20.51 20.87 9.14
C GLN A 538 19.21 21.60 8.75
N ASN A 539 18.10 21.03 9.21
CA ASN A 539 16.77 21.64 9.17
C ASN A 539 15.96 20.98 10.29
N PRO A 540 15.64 21.67 11.40
CA PRO A 540 15.72 23.12 11.60
C PRO A 540 17.15 23.69 11.73
N VAL A 541 17.35 24.91 11.26
CA VAL A 541 18.62 25.66 11.28
C VAL A 541 18.58 26.72 12.37
N LYS A 542 19.67 26.86 13.14
CA LYS A 542 19.85 27.99 14.06
C LYS A 542 20.41 29.19 13.31
N ASP A 543 21.72 29.38 13.22
CA ASP A 543 22.25 30.68 12.81
C ASP A 543 22.87 30.67 11.40
N ILE A 544 23.34 29.52 10.95
CA ILE A 544 24.03 29.37 9.67
C ILE A 544 23.34 28.26 8.86
N LEU A 545 22.83 28.64 7.69
CA LEU A 545 22.27 27.73 6.71
C LEU A 545 23.39 27.24 5.77
N SER A 546 23.77 25.96 5.90
CA SER A 546 24.76 25.34 5.01
C SER A 546 24.07 24.66 3.82
N ILE A 547 24.39 25.08 2.61
CA ILE A 547 23.87 24.57 1.34
C ILE A 547 24.98 23.77 0.67
N LYS A 548 24.72 22.50 0.39
CA LYS A 548 25.65 21.57 -0.27
C LYS A 548 25.29 21.38 -1.74
N GLU A 549 26.31 21.12 -2.54
CA GLU A 549 26.18 20.81 -3.97
C GLU A 549 25.51 21.90 -4.82
N LEU A 550 25.75 23.17 -4.46
CA LEU A 550 25.32 24.32 -5.23
C LEU A 550 25.86 24.25 -6.66
N PRO A 551 25.03 24.51 -7.69
CA PRO A 551 25.50 24.52 -9.06
C PRO A 551 26.63 25.54 -9.25
N LYS A 552 27.67 25.16 -9.99
CA LYS A 552 28.81 26.06 -10.30
C LYS A 552 28.40 27.34 -11.04
N SER A 553 27.21 27.34 -11.63
CA SER A 553 26.59 28.44 -12.37
C SER A 553 25.64 29.30 -11.51
N ALA A 554 25.41 28.96 -10.24
CA ALA A 554 24.60 29.73 -9.32
C ALA A 554 25.23 31.11 -9.08
N TYR A 555 24.41 32.16 -9.12
CA TYR A 555 24.87 33.55 -9.00
C TYR A 555 24.07 34.40 -8.02
N LEU A 556 22.84 34.01 -7.66
CA LEU A 556 22.02 34.74 -6.69
C LEU A 556 21.23 33.79 -5.80
N LEU A 557 21.15 34.11 -4.51
CA LEU A 557 20.38 33.40 -3.51
C LEU A 557 19.36 34.35 -2.88
N ASN A 558 18.11 33.94 -2.77
CA ASN A 558 17.03 34.68 -2.11
C ASN A 558 16.35 33.82 -1.05
N ILE A 559 15.91 34.43 0.04
CA ILE A 559 15.05 33.78 1.05
C ILE A 559 13.74 34.55 1.16
N TYR A 560 12.64 33.82 1.16
CA TYR A 560 11.29 34.33 1.25
C TYR A 560 10.55 33.78 2.48
N THR A 561 9.67 34.59 3.04
CA THR A 561 8.68 34.14 4.03
C THR A 561 7.61 33.26 3.37
N ILE A 562 6.77 32.62 4.18
CA ILE A 562 5.60 31.86 3.70
C ILE A 562 4.61 32.67 2.87
N ASN A 563 4.59 33.99 3.04
CA ASN A 563 3.71 34.90 2.30
C ASN A 563 4.38 35.42 1.02
N GLY A 564 5.55 34.90 0.65
CA GLY A 564 6.29 35.30 -0.56
C GLY A 564 7.10 36.60 -0.43
N ASN A 565 7.17 37.21 0.76
CA ASN A 565 8.00 38.40 0.97
C ASN A 565 9.47 38.01 1.02
N ARG A 566 10.32 38.63 0.18
CA ARG A 566 11.77 38.43 0.20
C ARG A 566 12.38 39.10 1.44
N VAL A 567 13.04 38.31 2.27
CA VAL A 567 13.67 38.75 3.53
C VAL A 567 15.18 38.69 3.52
N PHE A 568 15.77 38.00 2.54
CA PHE A 568 17.22 37.92 2.35
C PHE A 568 17.55 37.80 0.86
N SER A 569 18.69 38.36 0.45
CA SER A 569 19.24 38.23 -0.89
C SER A 569 20.76 38.39 -0.85
N GLU A 570 21.49 37.47 -1.47
CA GLU A 570 22.96 37.49 -1.51
C GLU A 570 23.49 36.96 -2.85
N SER A 571 24.45 37.67 -3.43
CA SER A 571 25.13 37.25 -4.65
C SER A 571 26.16 36.15 -4.35
N ILE A 572 26.10 35.06 -5.10
CA ILE A 572 27.05 33.95 -4.96
C ILE A 572 28.26 34.23 -5.85
N SER A 573 29.39 34.59 -5.23
CA SER A 573 30.64 34.92 -5.93
C SER A 573 31.66 33.76 -5.95
N SER A 574 31.41 32.72 -5.16
CA SER A 574 32.33 31.59 -4.96
C SER A 574 31.98 30.41 -5.88
N LYS A 575 33.00 29.79 -6.51
CA LYS A 575 32.84 28.55 -7.29
C LYS A 575 32.82 27.26 -6.45
N LYS A 576 32.77 27.38 -5.11
CA LYS A 576 32.69 26.22 -4.22
C LYS A 576 31.29 25.58 -4.32
N SER A 577 31.23 24.26 -4.25
CA SER A 577 29.98 23.50 -4.22
C SER A 577 29.19 23.72 -2.94
N ASP A 578 29.84 24.17 -1.87
CA ASP A 578 29.22 24.35 -0.56
C ASP A 578 29.21 25.84 -0.23
N PHE A 579 28.05 26.34 0.16
CA PHE A 579 27.80 27.74 0.43
C PHE A 579 27.07 27.90 1.76
N GLU A 580 27.50 28.84 2.60
CA GLU A 580 26.91 29.06 3.92
C GLU A 580 26.36 30.47 4.01
N VAL A 581 25.15 30.58 4.54
CA VAL A 581 24.43 31.85 4.70
C VAL A 581 24.14 32.09 6.16
N ASN A 582 24.55 33.25 6.69
CA ASN A 582 24.19 33.66 8.04
C ASN A 582 22.74 34.19 8.06
N ILE A 583 21.87 33.48 8.77
CA ILE A 583 20.44 33.76 8.89
C ILE A 583 20.03 34.16 10.32
N ASN A 584 20.98 34.51 11.18
CA ASN A 584 20.72 34.85 12.59
C ASN A 584 19.69 36.00 12.74
N ALA A 585 19.69 36.95 11.79
CA ALA A 585 18.75 38.07 11.80
C ALA A 585 17.29 37.67 11.45
N LEU A 586 17.06 36.46 10.94
CA LEU A 586 15.72 35.98 10.61
C LEU A 586 15.01 35.48 11.88
N PRO A 587 13.76 35.91 12.15
CA PRO A 587 12.94 35.34 13.22
C PRO A 587 12.72 33.83 13.04
N SER A 588 12.47 33.11 14.12
CA SER A 588 12.10 31.70 14.05
C SER A 588 10.84 31.50 13.20
N GLY A 589 10.86 30.56 12.26
CA GLY A 589 9.76 30.38 11.30
C GLY A 589 10.12 29.54 10.08
N LEU A 590 9.15 29.30 9.21
CA LEU A 590 9.33 28.60 7.93
C LEU A 590 9.71 29.59 6.82
N TYR A 591 10.72 29.23 6.03
CA TYR A 591 11.21 30.04 4.92
C TYR A 591 11.42 29.20 3.66
N PHE A 592 11.42 29.89 2.52
CA PHE A 592 11.70 29.33 1.20
C PHE A 592 13.00 29.91 0.66
N LEU A 593 13.91 29.05 0.24
CA LEU A 593 15.15 29.37 -0.43
C LEU A 593 14.95 29.29 -1.93
N GLU A 594 15.50 30.25 -2.65
CA GLU A 594 15.57 30.29 -4.11
C GLU A 594 17.02 30.57 -4.52
N VAL A 595 17.53 29.80 -5.47
CA VAL A 595 18.86 30.00 -6.07
C VAL A 595 18.69 30.16 -7.57
N LEU A 596 19.24 31.25 -8.11
CA LEU A 596 19.29 31.53 -9.54
C LEU A 596 20.64 31.11 -10.11
N SER A 597 20.61 30.44 -11.27
CA SER A 597 21.78 29.95 -11.99
C SER A 597 21.82 30.49 -13.42
N ASN A 598 23.03 30.67 -13.96
CA ASN A 598 23.29 31.11 -15.33
C ASN A 598 22.88 30.02 -16.33
N GLN A 599 21.57 29.86 -16.50
CA GLN A 599 20.82 29.15 -17.54
C GLN A 599 19.29 29.30 -17.33
N ASN A 600 18.84 30.30 -16.55
CA ASN A 600 17.45 30.50 -16.10
C ASN A 600 16.87 29.38 -15.21
N ASP A 601 17.71 28.46 -14.75
CA ASP A 601 17.31 27.49 -13.74
C ASP A 601 17.10 28.20 -12.40
N THR A 602 15.88 28.07 -11.90
CA THR A 602 15.51 28.51 -10.56
C THR A 602 15.34 27.26 -9.69
N ILE A 603 16.20 27.13 -8.70
CA ILE A 603 16.19 26.00 -7.78
C ILE A 603 15.60 26.44 -6.45
N LYS A 604 14.61 25.71 -5.94
CA LYS A 604 13.90 26.08 -4.70
C LYS A 604 14.01 25.01 -3.62
N ALA A 605 14.12 25.44 -2.37
CA ALA A 605 14.10 24.58 -1.19
C ALA A 605 13.33 25.25 -0.04
N LYS A 606 13.03 24.51 1.03
CA LYS A 606 12.39 25.04 2.25
C LYS A 606 13.20 24.69 3.49
N PHE A 607 13.25 25.57 4.47
CA PHE A 607 13.89 25.32 5.76
C PHE A 607 13.19 26.03 6.91
N ILE A 608 13.37 25.53 8.13
CA ILE A 608 12.84 26.09 9.37
C ILE A 608 13.98 26.76 10.14
N LYS A 609 13.86 28.06 10.45
CA LYS A 609 14.72 28.75 11.41
C LYS A 609 14.23 28.44 12.83
N SER A 610 15.05 27.78 13.63
CA SER A 610 14.82 27.59 15.06
C SER A 610 15.41 28.74 15.88
N LYS A 611 15.05 28.80 17.17
CA LYS A 611 15.56 29.82 18.10
C LYS A 611 17.07 29.72 18.27
#